data_AF-A0A9D5S1H2-F1
#
_entry.id   AF-A0A9D5S1H2-F1
#
_cell.length_a   1.000
_cell.length_b   1.000
_cell.length_c   1.000
_cell.angle_alpha   90.00
_cell.angle_beta   90.00
_cell.angle_gamma   90.00
#
_symmetry.space_group_name_H-M   'P 1'
#
loop_
_entity.id
_entity.type
_entity.pdbx_description
1 polymer ?
#
loop_
_entity_poly.entity_id
_entity_poly.type
_entity_poly.pdbx_seq_one_letter_code
_entity_poly.pdbx_strand_id
1 'polypeptide(L)'
;MKQAIYTKVDDFLRDDDFIRYVIDACSEKESYWASYLKAAPQIRSAYLRACYILNHLDDVDLLSPDEAERLKLRIMQSTNHTLN
;
A
#
# COMPACT_ATOMS: atom_id res chain seq x y z
N MET A 1 17.27 10.02 -16.38
CA MET A 1 16.16 9.28 -17.02
C MET A 1 15.78 8.12 -16.10
N LYS A 2 14.64 8.19 -15.40
CA LYS A 2 14.19 7.07 -14.55
C LYS A 2 13.68 5.95 -15.45
N GLN A 3 14.56 5.01 -15.80
CA GLN A 3 14.21 3.76 -16.50
C GLN A 3 13.73 2.69 -15.50
N ALA A 4 12.84 3.06 -14.57
CA ALA A 4 12.19 2.05 -13.75
C ALA A 4 11.07 1.44 -14.60
N ILE A 5 11.42 0.40 -15.37
CA ILE A 5 10.42 -0.44 -16.01
C ILE A 5 9.70 -1.12 -14.86
N TYR A 6 8.48 -0.68 -14.56
CA TYR A 6 7.65 -1.34 -13.57
C TYR A 6 7.37 -2.77 -14.02
N THR A 7 8.18 -3.73 -13.57
CA THR A 7 8.06 -5.13 -14.00
C THR A 7 7.39 -5.97 -12.94
N LYS A 8 7.45 -5.53 -11.67
CA LYS A 8 6.91 -6.24 -10.52
C LYS A 8 6.02 -5.35 -9.68
N VAL A 9 5.16 -5.98 -8.88
CA VAL A 9 4.31 -5.31 -7.89
C VAL A 9 5.15 -4.44 -6.94
N ASP A 10 6.32 -4.93 -6.54
CA ASP A 10 7.25 -4.22 -5.65
C ASP A 10 7.70 -2.86 -6.21
N ASP A 11 7.88 -2.74 -7.53
CA ASP A 11 8.28 -1.47 -8.17
C ASP A 11 7.16 -0.43 -8.05
N PHE A 12 5.90 -0.86 -8.19
CA PHE A 12 4.74 0.02 -8.02
C PHE A 12 4.55 0.43 -6.56
N LEU A 13 4.76 -0.50 -5.62
CA LEU A 13 4.65 -0.24 -4.18
C LEU A 13 5.82 0.56 -3.60
N ARG A 14 6.90 0.74 -4.37
CA ARG A 14 8.04 1.61 -4.01
C ARG A 14 7.91 3.01 -4.58
N ASP A 15 6.94 3.26 -5.46
CA ASP A 15 6.78 4.55 -6.12
C ASP A 15 5.71 5.39 -5.40
N ASP A 16 6.15 6.43 -4.70
CA ASP A 16 5.28 7.33 -3.95
C ASP A 16 4.24 8.04 -4.83
N ASP A 17 4.57 8.34 -6.09
CA ASP A 17 3.65 8.96 -7.06
C ASP A 17 2.52 7.98 -7.43
N PHE A 18 2.83 6.69 -7.57
CA PHE A 18 1.85 5.63 -7.78
C PHE A 18 0.97 5.42 -6.55
N ILE A 19 1.58 5.30 -5.36
CA ILE A 19 0.86 5.10 -4.11
C ILE A 19 -0.12 6.24 -3.88
N ARG A 20 0.35 7.48 -4.04
CA ARG A 20 -0.49 8.67 -3.89
C ARG A 20 -1.58 8.72 -4.96
N TYR A 21 -1.29 8.35 -6.20
CA TYR A 21 -2.33 8.24 -7.23
C TYR A 21 -3.44 7.26 -6.86
N VAL A 22 -3.08 6.08 -6.33
CA VAL A 22 -4.06 5.05 -5.93
C VAL A 22 -4.85 5.45 -4.69
N ILE A 23 -4.19 6.05 -3.69
CA ILE A 23 -4.82 6.47 -2.42
C ILE A 23 -5.65 7.76 -2.58
N ASP A 24 -5.10 8.80 -3.21
CA ASP A 24 -5.82 10.09 -3.42
C ASP A 24 -6.79 10.03 -4.62
N ALA A 25 -6.88 8.89 -5.32
CA ALA A 25 -7.67 8.72 -6.54
C ALA A 25 -7.45 9.88 -7.55
N CYS A 26 -6.19 10.25 -7.76
CA CYS A 26 -5.82 11.44 -8.51
C CYS A 26 -6.10 11.26 -10.01
N SER A 27 -7.23 11.76 -10.48
CA SER A 27 -7.74 11.63 -11.85
C SER A 27 -6.80 12.20 -12.93
N GLU A 28 -5.93 13.16 -12.59
CA GLU A 28 -4.90 13.66 -13.52
C GLU A 28 -3.88 12.59 -13.93
N LYS A 29 -3.56 11.64 -13.04
CA LYS A 29 -2.61 10.56 -13.33
C LYS A 29 -3.29 9.29 -13.84
N GLU A 30 -4.61 9.19 -13.74
CA GLU A 30 -5.37 8.05 -14.25
C GLU A 30 -5.16 7.86 -15.76
N SER A 31 -5.22 8.94 -16.53
CA SER A 31 -4.98 8.89 -17.98
C SER A 31 -3.56 8.47 -18.35
N TYR A 32 -2.56 8.82 -17.53
CA TYR A 32 -1.18 8.40 -17.72
C TYR A 32 -1.03 6.89 -17.51
N TRP A 33 -1.54 6.38 -16.39
CA TRP A 33 -1.46 4.95 -16.06
C TRP A 33 -2.33 4.09 -17.00
N ALA A 34 -3.50 4.58 -17.41
CA ALA A 34 -4.36 3.89 -18.38
C ALA A 34 -3.68 3.76 -19.76
N SER A 35 -3.00 4.81 -20.21
CA SER A 35 -2.21 4.79 -21.45
C SER A 35 -1.01 3.84 -21.33
N TYR A 36 -0.35 3.83 -20.18
CA TYR A 36 0.79 2.95 -19.91
C TYR A 36 0.37 1.47 -19.86
N LEU A 37 -0.78 1.15 -19.25
CA LEU A 37 -1.37 -0.19 -19.22
C LEU A 37 -1.80 -0.69 -20.60
N LYS A 38 -2.26 0.20 -21.49
CA LYS A 38 -2.54 -0.14 -22.90
C LYS A 38 -1.26 -0.50 -23.66
N ALA A 39 -0.16 0.20 -23.40
CA ALA A 39 1.13 -0.06 -24.04
C ALA A 39 1.81 -1.32 -23.49
N ALA A 40 1.57 -1.66 -22.22
CA ALA A 40 2.18 -2.78 -21.53
C ALA A 40 1.11 -3.62 -20.79
N PRO A 41 0.44 -4.58 -21.46
CA PRO A 41 -0.52 -5.46 -20.79
C PRO A 41 0.12 -6.38 -19.75
N GLN A 42 1.42 -6.67 -19.86
CA GLN A 42 2.17 -7.53 -18.95
C GLN A 42 2.30 -6.95 -17.54
N ILE A 43 2.29 -5.62 -17.40
CA ILE A 43 2.38 -4.93 -16.11
C ILE A 43 1.01 -4.76 -15.45
N ARG A 44 -0.08 -5.03 -16.19
CA ARG A 44 -1.46 -4.89 -15.70
C ARG A 44 -1.73 -5.78 -14.50
N SER A 45 -1.19 -7.00 -14.52
CA SER A 45 -1.29 -7.93 -13.39
C SER A 45 -0.60 -7.37 -12.14
N ALA A 46 0.57 -6.76 -12.30
CA ALA A 46 1.31 -6.12 -11.22
C ALA A 46 0.61 -4.87 -10.70
N TYR A 47 0.11 -4.02 -11.61
CA TYR A 47 -0.68 -2.83 -11.30
C TYR A 47 -1.94 -3.17 -10.49
N LEU A 48 -2.72 -4.16 -10.93
CA LEU A 48 -3.95 -4.56 -10.22
C LEU A 48 -3.65 -5.10 -8.83
N ARG A 49 -2.58 -5.90 -8.68
CA ARG A 49 -2.14 -6.37 -7.36
C ARG A 49 -1.67 -5.22 -6.47
N ALA A 50 -0.92 -4.26 -6.99
CA ALA A 50 -0.48 -3.09 -6.23
C ALA A 50 -1.67 -2.23 -5.81
N CYS A 51 -2.61 -1.96 -6.72
CA CYS A 51 -3.86 -1.27 -6.39
C CYS A 51 -4.69 -2.02 -5.34
N TYR A 52 -4.79 -3.35 -5.45
CA TYR A 52 -5.49 -4.17 -4.47
C TYR A 52 -4.82 -4.06 -3.10
N ILE A 53 -3.49 -4.24 -3.02
CA ILE A 53 -2.75 -4.11 -1.77
C ILE A 53 -2.98 -2.72 -1.16
N LEU A 54 -2.87 -1.65 -1.95
CA LEU A 54 -3.02 -0.27 -1.47
C LEU A 54 -4.45 0.08 -1.05
N ASN A 55 -5.48 -0.38 -1.78
CA ASN A 55 -6.89 -0.16 -1.41
C ASN A 55 -7.34 -1.04 -0.24
N HIS A 56 -6.72 -2.21 -0.08
CA HIS A 56 -6.98 -3.11 1.04
C HIS A 56 -5.93 -2.96 2.14
N LEU A 57 -5.14 -1.89 2.18
CA LEU A 57 -4.20 -1.63 3.30
C LEU A 57 -4.96 -1.52 4.63
N ASP A 58 -6.18 -0.97 4.60
CA ASP A 58 -7.08 -0.88 5.77
C ASP A 58 -7.79 -2.22 6.08
N ASP A 59 -7.89 -3.12 5.10
CA ASP A 59 -8.44 -4.48 5.22
C ASP A 59 -7.37 -5.50 5.66
N VAL A 60 -6.10 -5.10 5.68
CA VAL A 60 -5.10 -5.86 6.41
C VAL A 60 -5.39 -5.59 7.87
N ASP A 61 -6.15 -6.50 8.50
CA ASP A 61 -5.99 -6.84 9.92
C ASP A 61 -4.50 -7.20 10.10
N LEU A 62 -3.65 -6.18 10.16
CA LEU A 62 -2.20 -6.26 10.43
C LEU A 62 -1.95 -6.97 11.76
N LEU A 63 -2.98 -6.97 12.59
CA LEU A 63 -3.13 -7.74 13.79
C LEU A 63 -4.54 -8.33 13.74
N SER A 64 -4.68 -9.64 13.94
CA SER A 64 -5.96 -10.21 14.36
C SER A 64 -6.49 -9.40 15.56
N PRO A 65 -7.82 -9.26 15.76
CA PRO A 65 -8.36 -8.64 16.98
C PRO A 65 -7.69 -9.16 18.27
N ASP A 66 -7.32 -10.44 18.32
CA ASP A 66 -6.53 -11.03 19.41
C ASP A 66 -5.12 -10.44 19.55
N GLU A 67 -4.41 -10.22 18.45
CA GLU A 67 -3.06 -9.64 18.44
C GLU A 67 -3.11 -8.14 18.79
N ALA A 68 -4.16 -7.44 18.34
CA ALA A 68 -4.42 -6.05 18.68
C ALA A 68 -4.72 -5.89 20.19
N GLU A 69 -5.50 -6.79 20.79
CA GLU A 69 -5.75 -6.78 22.24
C GLU A 69 -4.49 -7.10 23.03
N ARG A 70 -3.69 -8.09 22.61
CA ARG A 70 -2.41 -8.42 23.26
C ARG A 70 -1.44 -7.24 23.22
N LEU A 71 -1.38 -6.53 22.10
CA LEU A 71 -0.55 -5.35 21.97
C LEU A 71 -1.04 -4.21 22.87
N LYS A 72 -2.36 -3.94 22.90
CA LYS A 72 -2.97 -2.96 23.80
C LYS A 72 -2.67 -3.28 25.27
N LEU A 73 -2.85 -4.53 25.70
CA LEU A 73 -2.55 -4.97 27.06
C LEU A 73 -1.08 -4.78 27.43
N ARG A 74 -0.16 -5.12 26.52
CA ARG A 74 1.28 -4.92 26.73
C ARG A 74 1.63 -3.43 26.89
N ILE A 75 1.06 -2.57 26.06
CA ILE A 75 1.29 -1.11 26.13
C ILE A 75 0.75 -0.57 27.46
N MET A 76 -0.48 -0.92 27.84
CA MET A 76 -1.09 -0.48 29.11
C MET A 76 -0.29 -0.94 30.33
N GLN A 77 0.20 -2.18 30.33
CA GLN A 77 1.07 -2.69 31.40
C GLN A 77 2.42 -1.95 31.44
N SER A 78 2.97 -1.60 30.29
CA SER A 78 4.26 -0.89 30.20
C SER A 78 4.14 0.57 30.63
N THR A 79 3.01 1.24 30.37
CA THR A 79 2.77 2.63 30.79
C THR A 79 2.47 2.74 32.29
N ASN A 80 1.85 1.72 32.89
CA ASN A 80 1.55 1.70 34.32
C ASN A 80 2.78 1.43 35.20
N HIS A 81 3.90 0.98 34.63
CA HIS A 81 5.14 0.75 35.40
C HIS A 81 5.99 2.03 35.59
N THR A 82 5.65 3.12 34.92
CA THR A 82 6.41 4.39 34.96
C THR A 82 5.78 5.45 35.88
N LEU A 83 4.75 5.09 36.64
CA LEU A 83 4.12 5.94 37.66
C LEU A 83 4.25 5.26 39.02
N ASN A 84 5.47 5.23 39.55
CA ASN A 84 5.74 4.97 40.96
C ASN A 84 6.79 5.96 41.45
#